data_AF-A0A560W6C6-F1
#
_entry.id   AF-A0A560W6C6-F1
#
_cell.length_a   1.000
_cell.length_b   1.000
_cell.length_c   1.000
_cell.angle_alpha   90.00
_cell.angle_beta   90.00
_cell.angle_gamma   90.00
#
_symmetry.space_group_name_H-M   'P 1'
#
loop_
_entity.id
_entity.type
_entity.pdbx_description
1 polymer ?
#
loop_
_entity_poly.entity_id
_entity_poly.type
_entity_poly.pdbx_seq_one_letter_code
_entity_poly.pdbx_strand_id
1 'polypeptide(L)'
;MPAARIAPVSPFSVYVGDEAVAIPYRIYQDELPDDVVRDLTGVQQAILHCLYSRHSDGLVRQRHLEQIASFDEPWAVPYVVQLAGEYVLEILESIQHGLSDLPSKGSAQRLAYGDFIARNPAFFARTERRVVSYWSCYYRWKFPVFGTYPGCHLLELLRAATIDRTGRAWPRHTPLD
;
A
#
# COMPACT_ATOMS: atom_id res chain seq x y z
N MET A 1 19.95 9.04 5.61
CA MET A 1 18.88 8.81 6.61
C MET A 1 19.45 9.02 8.00
N PRO A 2 18.74 9.69 8.91
CA PRO A 2 19.14 9.83 10.32
C PRO A 2 19.28 8.47 11.04
N ALA A 3 19.90 8.45 12.22
CA ALA A 3 20.00 7.24 13.03
C ALA A 3 18.62 6.86 13.61
N ALA A 4 18.29 5.57 13.64
CA ALA A 4 17.04 5.08 14.23
C ALA A 4 17.12 5.05 15.76
N ARG A 5 16.01 5.42 16.43
CA ARG A 5 15.90 5.38 17.90
C ARG A 5 15.53 4.01 18.46
N ILE A 6 15.03 3.10 17.62
CA ILE A 6 14.56 1.75 17.96
C ILE A 6 15.07 0.76 16.91
N ALA A 7 15.39 -0.47 17.34
CA ALA A 7 15.80 -1.55 16.44
C ALA A 7 14.70 -1.86 15.39
N PRO A 8 15.06 -2.07 14.11
CA PRO A 8 14.09 -2.30 13.07
C PRO A 8 13.39 -3.65 13.25
N VAL A 9 12.08 -3.65 13.03
CA VAL A 9 11.30 -4.89 12.86
C VAL A 9 11.72 -5.56 11.55
N SER A 10 11.75 -6.90 11.52
CA SER A 10 12.16 -7.66 10.33
C SER A 10 11.47 -7.15 9.06
N PRO A 11 12.22 -6.92 7.97
CA PRO A 11 11.65 -6.49 6.71
C PRO A 11 10.72 -7.56 6.11
N PHE A 12 9.86 -7.15 5.20
CA PHE A 12 9.10 -8.07 4.35
C PHE A 12 9.68 -8.04 2.95
N SER A 13 9.66 -9.20 2.27
CA SER A 13 10.16 -9.32 0.91
C SER A 13 9.01 -9.53 -0.07
N VAL A 14 9.09 -8.85 -1.21
CA VAL A 14 8.15 -8.94 -2.33
C VAL A 14 8.91 -8.91 -3.64
N TYR A 15 8.26 -9.30 -4.73
CA TYR A 15 8.78 -9.16 -6.08
C TYR A 15 8.25 -7.88 -6.74
N VAL A 16 9.14 -7.08 -7.32
CA VAL A 16 8.82 -5.98 -8.23
C VAL A 16 9.47 -6.32 -9.56
N GLY A 17 8.66 -6.54 -10.59
CA GLY A 17 9.15 -7.21 -11.81
C GLY A 17 9.70 -8.59 -11.45
N ASP A 18 10.95 -8.86 -11.79
CA ASP A 18 11.63 -10.13 -11.47
C ASP A 18 12.60 -10.01 -10.28
N GLU A 19 12.65 -8.84 -9.64
CA GLU A 19 13.56 -8.56 -8.54
C GLU A 19 12.89 -8.73 -7.18
N ALA A 20 13.55 -9.44 -6.27
CA ALA A 20 13.13 -9.53 -4.87
C ALA A 20 13.62 -8.29 -4.11
N VAL A 21 12.69 -7.49 -3.59
CA VAL A 21 12.95 -6.27 -2.82
C VAL A 21 12.59 -6.51 -1.36
N ALA A 22 13.52 -6.21 -0.46
CA ALA A 22 13.30 -6.22 0.98
C ALA A 22 12.89 -4.82 1.46
N ILE A 23 11.70 -4.70 2.03
CA ILE A 23 11.12 -3.43 2.47
C ILE A 23 11.05 -3.41 4.00
N PRO A 24 11.52 -2.34 4.67
CA PRO A 24 11.38 -2.19 6.11
C PRO A 24 9.92 -2.28 6.54
N TYR A 25 9.64 -3.08 7.58
CA TYR A 25 8.29 -3.12 8.13
C TYR A 25 7.91 -1.79 8.78
N ARG A 26 8.85 -1.21 9.55
CA ARG A 26 8.72 0.08 10.22
C ARG A 26 10.08 0.79 10.26
N ILE A 27 10.07 2.11 10.13
CA ILE A 27 11.23 2.98 10.37
C ILE A 27 10.92 3.96 11.50
N TYR A 28 11.95 4.40 12.22
CA TYR A 28 11.86 5.27 13.42
C TYR A 28 12.77 6.50 13.31
N GLN A 29 13.31 6.73 12.12
CA GLN A 29 14.17 7.84 11.79
C GLN A 29 13.34 9.10 11.65
N ASP A 30 13.82 10.20 12.23
CA ASP A 30 13.22 11.52 12.02
C ASP A 30 13.21 11.89 10.53
N GLU A 31 12.31 12.79 10.16
CA GLU A 31 12.22 13.31 8.81
C GLU A 31 13.43 14.17 8.47
N LEU A 32 13.88 14.09 7.21
CA LEU A 32 14.91 14.99 6.71
C LEU A 32 14.36 16.42 6.67
N PRO A 33 15.18 17.44 6.97
CA PRO A 33 14.80 18.83 6.80
C PRO A 33 14.34 19.14 5.36
N ASP A 34 13.35 20.01 5.21
CA ASP A 34 12.72 20.30 3.91
C ASP A 34 13.70 20.85 2.85
N ASP A 35 14.72 21.60 3.27
CA ASP A 35 15.79 22.08 2.38
C ASP A 35 16.61 20.93 1.80
N VAL A 36 16.97 19.96 2.64
CA VAL A 36 17.65 18.74 2.19
C VAL A 36 16.78 17.94 1.22
N VAL A 37 15.47 17.84 1.48
CA VAL A 37 14.53 17.14 0.58
C VAL A 37 14.42 17.84 -0.77
N ARG A 38 14.41 19.18 -0.80
CA ARG A 38 14.33 19.97 -2.05
C ARG A 38 15.54 19.78 -2.95
N ASP A 39 16.71 19.48 -2.38
CA ASP A 39 17.94 19.25 -3.14
C ASP A 39 18.04 17.84 -3.76
N LEU A 40 17.12 16.94 -3.41
CA LEU A 40 17.05 15.59 -3.98
C LEU A 40 16.45 15.59 -5.39
N THR A 41 16.88 14.65 -6.23
CA THR A 41 16.21 14.39 -7.51
C THR A 41 14.81 13.84 -7.30
N GLY A 42 13.93 13.96 -8.32
CA GLY A 42 12.56 13.43 -8.21
C GLY A 42 12.51 11.94 -7.85
N VAL A 43 13.42 11.12 -8.40
CA VAL A 43 13.52 9.71 -8.04
C VAL A 43 13.94 9.52 -6.58
N GLN A 44 14.93 10.30 -6.10
CA GLN A 44 15.36 10.25 -4.70
C GLN A 44 14.25 10.68 -3.74
N GLN A 45 13.46 11.70 -4.09
CA GLN A 45 12.29 12.12 -3.32
C GLN A 45 11.22 11.02 -3.28
N ALA A 46 10.93 10.37 -4.40
CA ALA A 46 9.96 9.28 -4.45
C ALA A 46 10.42 8.06 -3.63
N ILE A 47 11.72 7.70 -3.67
CA ILE A 47 12.30 6.68 -2.78
C ILE A 47 12.17 7.09 -1.31
N LEU A 48 12.44 8.35 -0.99
CA LEU A 48 12.33 8.89 0.36
C LEU A 48 10.89 8.78 0.88
N HIS A 49 9.91 9.16 0.07
CA HIS A 49 8.49 9.04 0.41
C HIS A 49 8.07 7.57 0.59
N CYS A 50 8.56 6.66 -0.25
CA CYS A 50 8.36 5.22 -0.04
C CYS A 50 8.90 4.77 1.32
N LEU A 51 10.11 5.18 1.70
CA LEU A 51 10.68 4.83 3.00
C LEU A 51 9.87 5.42 4.17
N TYR A 52 9.51 6.72 4.11
CA TYR A 52 8.73 7.36 5.18
C TYR A 52 7.25 6.93 5.23
N SER A 53 6.71 6.32 4.18
CA SER A 53 5.43 5.58 4.24
C SER A 53 5.47 4.41 5.23
N ARG A 54 6.66 4.01 5.71
CA ARG A 54 6.87 2.99 6.76
C ARG A 54 7.20 3.60 8.12
N HIS A 55 7.08 4.92 8.31
CA HIS A 55 7.41 5.59 9.56
C HIS A 55 6.53 5.15 10.74
N SER A 56 7.02 5.29 11.98
CA SER A 56 6.27 4.91 13.17
C SER A 56 5.05 5.79 13.43
N ASP A 57 5.15 7.06 13.07
CA ASP A 57 4.07 8.06 13.17
C ASP A 57 3.03 7.86 12.04
N GLY A 58 1.75 7.91 12.38
CA GLY A 58 0.64 7.83 11.42
C GLY A 58 0.53 9.04 10.51
N LEU A 59 0.79 10.24 11.02
CA LEU A 59 0.69 11.49 10.25
C LEU A 59 1.77 11.55 9.17
N VAL A 60 3.00 11.18 9.53
CA VAL A 60 4.13 11.09 8.61
C VAL A 60 3.84 10.07 7.51
N ARG A 61 3.35 8.88 7.87
CA ARG A 61 3.01 7.83 6.89
C ARG A 61 1.95 8.30 5.90
N GLN A 62 0.88 8.92 6.38
CA GLN A 62 -0.21 9.41 5.53
C GLN A 62 0.29 10.48 4.55
N ARG A 63 1.02 11.49 5.05
CA ARG A 63 1.58 12.56 4.20
C ARG A 63 2.45 12.00 3.08
N HIS A 64 3.29 11.02 3.39
CA HIS A 64 4.19 10.43 2.40
C HIS A 64 3.49 9.45 1.45
N LEU A 65 2.47 8.73 1.92
CA LEU A 65 1.59 7.94 1.06
C LEU A 65 0.96 8.81 -0.03
N GLU A 66 0.44 9.99 0.34
CA GLU A 66 -0.21 10.91 -0.61
C GLU A 66 0.73 11.37 -1.73
N GLN A 67 2.05 11.39 -1.49
CA GLN A 67 3.04 11.70 -2.52
C GLN A 67 3.36 10.54 -3.46
N ILE A 68 3.12 9.28 -3.05
CA ILE A 68 3.49 8.08 -3.84
C ILE A 68 2.29 7.32 -4.41
N ALA A 69 1.08 7.58 -3.93
CA ALA A 69 -0.10 6.85 -4.38
C ALA A 69 -0.45 7.13 -5.85
N SER A 70 -0.14 8.34 -6.34
CA SER A 70 -0.28 8.74 -7.75
C SER A 70 0.98 8.48 -8.59
N PHE A 71 2.01 7.86 -8.01
CA PHE A 71 3.27 7.64 -8.68
C PHE A 71 3.25 6.31 -9.46
N ASP A 72 3.40 6.38 -10.77
CA ASP A 72 3.21 5.23 -11.69
C ASP A 72 4.36 4.20 -11.69
N GLU A 73 5.35 4.39 -10.84
CA GLU A 73 6.50 3.50 -10.76
C GLU A 73 6.19 2.18 -10.03
N PRO A 74 6.42 1.01 -10.65
CA PRO A 74 6.09 -0.29 -10.06
C PRO A 74 6.73 -0.55 -8.68
N TRP A 75 7.88 0.04 -8.39
CA TRP A 75 8.58 -0.12 -7.12
C TRP A 75 7.94 0.64 -5.96
N ALA A 76 7.02 1.58 -6.22
CA ALA A 76 6.22 2.24 -5.19
C ALA A 76 5.01 1.40 -4.74
N VAL A 77 4.48 0.54 -5.63
CA VAL A 77 3.28 -0.28 -5.40
C VAL A 77 3.32 -1.07 -4.08
N PRO A 78 4.42 -1.78 -3.71
CA PRO A 78 4.46 -2.52 -2.45
C PRO A 78 4.20 -1.67 -1.21
N TYR A 79 4.66 -0.41 -1.22
CA TYR A 79 4.53 0.51 -0.09
C TYR A 79 3.07 0.92 0.10
N VAL A 80 2.35 1.16 -1.00
CA VAL A 80 0.92 1.49 -0.99
C VAL A 80 0.09 0.27 -0.56
N VAL A 81 0.33 -0.91 -1.14
CA VAL A 81 -0.44 -2.13 -0.80
C VAL A 81 -0.18 -2.57 0.65
N GLN A 82 1.04 -2.39 1.16
CA GLN A 82 1.34 -2.67 2.57
C GLN A 82 0.51 -1.79 3.52
N LEU A 83 0.34 -0.50 3.19
CA LEU A 83 -0.46 0.45 3.98
C LEU A 83 -1.96 0.13 3.96
N ALA A 84 -2.47 -0.44 2.87
CA ALA A 84 -3.87 -0.90 2.82
C ALA A 84 -4.17 -1.96 3.89
N GLY A 85 -3.17 -2.75 4.28
CA GLY A 85 -3.28 -3.75 5.33
C GLY A 85 -3.04 -3.22 6.74
N GLU A 86 -3.18 -1.92 6.98
CA GLU A 86 -3.05 -1.30 8.31
C GLU A 86 -4.41 -0.81 8.84
N TYR A 87 -4.49 -0.53 10.15
CA TYR A 87 -5.77 -0.31 10.84
C TYR A 87 -6.29 1.14 10.78
N VAL A 88 -5.75 1.99 9.90
CA VAL A 88 -6.08 3.43 9.87
C VAL A 88 -7.00 3.71 8.69
N LEU A 89 -8.23 4.17 8.97
CA LEU A 89 -9.24 4.44 7.95
C LEU A 89 -8.81 5.56 6.99
N GLU A 90 -8.22 6.62 7.52
CA GLU A 90 -7.73 7.78 6.76
C GLU A 90 -6.67 7.38 5.73
N ILE A 91 -5.83 6.39 6.05
CA ILE A 91 -4.86 5.82 5.12
C ILE A 91 -5.57 5.11 3.97
N LEU A 92 -6.64 4.33 4.25
CA LEU A 92 -7.42 3.69 3.18
C LEU A 92 -8.07 4.72 2.26
N GLU A 93 -8.59 5.81 2.82
CA GLU A 93 -9.17 6.92 2.05
C GLU A 93 -8.12 7.63 1.18
N SER A 94 -6.92 7.93 1.72
CA SER A 94 -5.81 8.49 0.94
C SER A 94 -5.35 7.55 -0.18
N ILE A 95 -5.31 6.23 0.05
CA ILE A 95 -5.01 5.25 -1.01
C ILE A 95 -6.07 5.30 -2.11
N GLN A 96 -7.36 5.29 -1.75
CA GLN A 96 -8.44 5.34 -2.74
C GLN A 96 -8.40 6.62 -3.57
N HIS A 97 -8.07 7.76 -2.95
CA HIS A 97 -7.90 9.02 -3.66
C HIS A 97 -6.73 8.98 -4.64
N GLY A 98 -5.56 8.49 -4.21
CA GLY A 98 -4.38 8.40 -5.07
C GLY A 98 -4.49 7.36 -6.19
N LEU A 99 -5.29 6.30 -5.97
CA LEU A 99 -5.57 5.26 -6.96
C LEU A 99 -6.83 5.54 -7.79
N SER A 100 -7.06 6.81 -8.15
CA SER A 100 -8.24 7.25 -8.90
C SER A 100 -8.38 6.59 -10.28
N ASP A 101 -7.27 6.18 -10.90
CA ASP A 101 -7.26 5.58 -12.23
C ASP A 101 -7.27 4.05 -12.20
N LEU A 102 -7.17 3.43 -11.03
CA LEU A 102 -7.23 1.97 -10.85
C LEU A 102 -8.53 1.32 -11.42
N PRO A 103 -9.71 1.96 -11.35
CA PRO A 103 -10.93 1.44 -11.99
C PRO A 103 -10.87 1.43 -13.52
N SER A 104 -10.07 2.32 -14.12
CA SER A 104 -9.99 2.49 -15.57
C SER A 104 -9.22 1.33 -16.22
N LYS A 105 -9.87 0.60 -17.15
CA LYS A 105 -9.23 -0.50 -17.87
C LYS A 105 -8.02 0.01 -18.66
N GLY A 106 -6.89 -0.69 -18.53
CA GLY A 106 -5.65 -0.35 -19.24
C GLY A 106 -4.89 0.84 -18.67
N SER A 107 -5.32 1.46 -17.57
CA SER A 107 -4.53 2.51 -16.91
C SER A 107 -3.20 1.97 -16.39
N ALA A 108 -2.20 2.84 -16.25
CA ALA A 108 -0.89 2.49 -15.71
C ALA A 108 -1.03 1.88 -14.30
N GLN A 109 -1.84 2.50 -13.44
CA GLN A 109 -2.16 1.97 -12.10
C GLN A 109 -2.76 0.57 -12.16
N ARG A 110 -3.76 0.32 -13.00
CA ARG A 110 -4.39 -1.00 -13.11
C ARG A 110 -3.39 -2.07 -13.56
N LEU A 111 -2.53 -1.74 -14.52
CA LEU A 111 -1.47 -2.63 -14.97
C LEU A 111 -0.45 -2.91 -13.85
N ALA A 112 0.09 -1.86 -13.22
CA ALA A 112 1.12 -1.98 -12.19
C ALA A 112 0.65 -2.75 -10.95
N TYR A 113 -0.53 -2.43 -10.42
CA TYR A 113 -1.07 -3.10 -9.23
C TYR A 113 -1.50 -4.54 -9.52
N GLY A 114 -2.11 -4.80 -10.68
CA GLY A 114 -2.45 -6.16 -11.11
C GLY A 114 -1.20 -7.03 -11.29
N ASP A 115 -0.15 -6.48 -11.88
CA ASP A 115 1.13 -7.15 -12.11
C ASP A 115 1.87 -7.48 -10.80
N PHE A 116 1.90 -6.53 -9.88
CA PHE A 116 2.48 -6.71 -8.54
C PHE A 116 1.74 -7.80 -7.75
N ILE A 117 0.41 -7.77 -7.70
CA ILE A 117 -0.36 -8.75 -6.93
C ILE A 117 -0.24 -10.15 -7.54
N ALA A 118 -0.25 -10.26 -8.88
CA ALA A 118 -0.06 -11.53 -9.58
C ALA A 118 1.27 -12.21 -9.19
N ARG A 119 2.33 -11.43 -8.98
CA ARG A 119 3.65 -11.91 -8.54
C ARG A 119 3.73 -12.19 -7.04
N ASN A 120 2.86 -11.57 -6.25
CA ASN A 120 2.92 -11.61 -4.79
C ASN A 120 1.61 -12.12 -4.14
N PRO A 121 1.08 -13.30 -4.52
CA PRO A 121 -0.22 -13.77 -4.05
C PRO A 121 -0.28 -13.96 -2.53
N ALA A 122 0.80 -14.46 -1.92
CA ALA A 122 0.86 -14.67 -0.47
C ALA A 122 0.87 -13.35 0.32
N PHE A 123 1.51 -12.31 -0.24
CA PHE A 123 1.52 -10.97 0.32
C PHE A 123 0.12 -10.36 0.28
N PHE A 124 -0.53 -10.38 -0.89
CA PHE A 124 -1.87 -9.84 -1.03
C PHE A 124 -2.91 -10.59 -0.18
N ALA A 125 -2.84 -11.92 -0.11
CA ALA A 125 -3.70 -12.71 0.78
C ALA A 125 -3.54 -12.34 2.27
N ARG A 126 -2.33 -11.95 2.70
CA ARG A 126 -2.09 -11.46 4.05
C ARG A 126 -2.70 -10.07 4.24
N THR A 127 -2.56 -9.18 3.25
CA THR A 127 -3.20 -7.86 3.25
C THR A 127 -4.71 -7.98 3.38
N GLU A 128 -5.37 -8.83 2.59
CA GLU A 128 -6.82 -9.08 2.67
C GLU A 128 -7.26 -9.50 4.08
N ARG A 129 -6.57 -10.47 4.68
CA ARG A 129 -6.88 -10.94 6.05
C ARG A 129 -6.71 -9.84 7.10
N ARG A 130 -5.69 -8.98 6.95
CA ARG A 130 -5.48 -7.84 7.85
C ARG A 130 -6.60 -6.81 7.73
N VAL A 131 -6.99 -6.45 6.51
CA VAL A 131 -8.11 -5.53 6.25
C VAL A 131 -9.39 -6.04 6.93
N VAL A 132 -9.70 -7.33 6.79
CA VAL A 132 -10.87 -7.95 7.44
C VAL A 132 -10.73 -7.94 8.97
N SER A 133 -9.57 -8.30 9.49
CA SER A 133 -9.31 -8.33 10.94
C SER A 133 -9.49 -6.95 11.57
N TYR A 134 -8.94 -5.91 10.95
CA TYR A 134 -9.03 -4.53 11.46
C TYR A 134 -10.41 -3.94 11.29
N TRP A 135 -11.09 -4.20 10.18
CA TRP A 135 -12.50 -3.89 10.05
C TRP A 135 -13.31 -4.50 11.21
N SER A 136 -13.18 -5.80 11.42
CA SER A 136 -13.95 -6.52 12.44
C SER A 136 -13.66 -6.02 13.87
N CYS A 137 -12.42 -5.62 14.15
CA CYS A 137 -12.00 -5.20 15.49
C CYS A 137 -12.34 -3.73 15.78
N TYR A 138 -12.11 -2.83 14.81
CA TYR A 138 -12.12 -1.39 15.06
C TYR A 138 -13.25 -0.63 14.37
N TYR A 139 -13.79 -1.17 13.27
CA TYR A 139 -14.68 -0.40 12.39
C TYR A 139 -16.04 -1.04 12.14
N ARG A 140 -16.29 -2.27 12.64
CA ARG A 140 -17.57 -2.96 12.46
C ARG A 140 -18.76 -2.20 13.02
N TRP A 141 -18.56 -1.40 14.07
CA TRP A 141 -19.62 -0.55 14.63
C TRP A 141 -20.05 0.57 13.67
N LYS A 142 -19.14 1.08 12.82
CA LYS A 142 -19.38 2.13 11.82
C LYS A 142 -19.79 1.54 10.46
N PHE A 143 -19.23 0.37 10.13
CA PHE A 143 -19.49 -0.37 8.89
C PHE A 143 -19.94 -1.79 9.25
N PRO A 144 -21.25 -2.01 9.55
CA PRO A 144 -21.74 -3.30 10.07
C PRO A 144 -21.52 -4.49 9.12
N VAL A 145 -21.42 -4.21 7.83
CA VAL A 145 -21.20 -5.18 6.74
C VAL A 145 -19.85 -4.88 6.11
N PHE A 146 -19.06 -5.92 5.79
CA PHE A 146 -17.71 -5.72 5.25
C PHE A 146 -17.75 -4.95 3.92
N GLY A 147 -18.73 -5.25 3.06
CA GLY A 147 -18.97 -4.52 1.81
C GLY A 147 -19.13 -3.00 1.93
N THR A 148 -19.51 -2.46 3.10
CA THR A 148 -19.60 -1.01 3.30
C THR A 148 -18.31 -0.37 3.81
N TYR A 149 -17.32 -1.16 4.19
CA TYR A 149 -16.01 -0.68 4.63
C TYR A 149 -15.14 -0.26 3.44
N PRO A 150 -14.47 0.92 3.46
CA PRO A 150 -13.63 1.38 2.34
C PRO A 150 -12.56 0.37 1.91
N GLY A 151 -11.99 -0.38 2.86
CA GLY A 151 -11.03 -1.43 2.57
C GLY A 151 -11.59 -2.54 1.67
N CYS A 152 -12.89 -2.85 1.74
CA CYS A 152 -13.51 -3.83 0.85
C CYS A 152 -13.47 -3.34 -0.61
N HIS A 153 -13.88 -2.11 -0.86
CA HIS A 153 -13.88 -1.54 -2.20
C HIS A 153 -12.48 -1.53 -2.82
N LEU A 154 -11.46 -1.11 -2.05
CA LEU A 154 -10.08 -1.14 -2.50
C LEU A 154 -9.62 -2.57 -2.88
N LEU A 155 -9.90 -3.57 -2.03
CA LEU A 155 -9.51 -4.96 -2.31
C LEU A 155 -10.21 -5.53 -3.56
N GLU A 156 -11.47 -5.15 -3.82
CA GLU A 156 -12.15 -5.57 -5.06
C GLU A 156 -11.51 -4.96 -6.30
N LEU A 157 -11.14 -3.67 -6.27
CA LEU A 157 -10.44 -3.04 -7.39
C LEU A 157 -9.10 -3.70 -7.67
N LEU A 158 -8.33 -4.00 -6.62
CA LEU A 158 -7.05 -4.69 -6.71
C LEU A 158 -7.19 -6.13 -7.25
N ARG A 159 -8.22 -6.87 -6.81
CA ARG A 159 -8.56 -8.18 -7.37
C ARG A 159 -8.92 -8.07 -8.84
N ALA A 160 -9.77 -7.11 -9.22
CA ALA A 160 -10.18 -6.90 -10.60
C ALA A 160 -8.97 -6.56 -11.51
N ALA A 161 -8.05 -5.71 -11.04
CA ALA A 161 -6.81 -5.42 -11.73
C ALA A 161 -5.95 -6.68 -11.95
N THR A 162 -5.89 -7.55 -10.96
CA THR A 162 -5.15 -8.83 -11.04
C THR A 162 -5.80 -9.81 -12.01
N ILE A 163 -7.13 -9.90 -12.01
CA ILE A 163 -7.89 -10.72 -12.97
C ILE A 163 -7.63 -10.24 -14.40
N ASP A 164 -7.72 -8.93 -14.64
CA ASP A 164 -7.44 -8.35 -15.96
C ASP A 164 -5.99 -8.63 -16.41
N ARG A 165 -5.03 -8.56 -15.48
CA ARG A 165 -3.61 -8.83 -15.78
C ARG A 165 -3.33 -10.28 -16.11
N THR A 166 -3.99 -11.22 -15.42
CA THR A 166 -3.69 -12.66 -15.50
C THR A 166 -4.63 -13.44 -16.42
N GLY A 167 -5.81 -12.89 -16.74
CA GLY A 167 -6.88 -13.57 -17.44
C GLY A 167 -7.51 -14.74 -16.66
N ARG A 168 -7.32 -14.78 -15.33
CA ARG A 168 -7.75 -15.90 -14.47
C ARG A 168 -8.55 -15.39 -13.28
N ALA A 169 -9.44 -16.23 -12.77
CA ALA A 169 -10.12 -15.97 -11.50
C ALA A 169 -9.09 -15.86 -10.36
N TRP A 170 -9.30 -14.92 -9.44
CA TRP A 170 -8.41 -14.69 -8.31
C TRP A 170 -9.05 -15.13 -6.99
N PRO A 171 -8.31 -15.78 -6.06
CA PRO A 171 -8.84 -16.16 -4.76
C PRO A 171 -9.37 -14.95 -3.96
N ARG A 172 -10.42 -15.18 -3.18
CA ARG A 172 -11.01 -14.19 -2.27
C ARG A 172 -10.76 -14.61 -0.83
N HIS A 173 -10.07 -13.78 -0.05
CA HIS A 173 -9.83 -13.99 1.38
C HIS A 173 -10.62 -13.02 2.28
N THR A 174 -11.71 -12.48 1.76
CA THR A 174 -12.65 -11.58 2.46
C THR A 174 -14.02 -12.25 2.61
N PRO A 175 -14.86 -11.84 3.59
CA PRO A 175 -16.23 -12.32 3.72
C PRO A 175 -17.03 -12.16 2.41
N LEU A 176 -18.00 -13.04 2.20
CA LEU A 176 -19.09 -12.83 1.24
C LEU A 176 -20.16 -12.00 1.99
N ASP A 177 -20.63 -10.93 1.35
CA ASP A 177 -21.75 -10.14 1.87
C ASP A 177 -23.05 -10.95 1.90
#